data_AF-A0A522Z399-F1
#
_entry.id   AF-A0A522Z399-F1
#
_cell.length_a   1.000
_cell.length_b   1.000
_cell.length_c   1.000
_cell.angle_alpha   90.00
_cell.angle_beta   90.00
_cell.angle_gamma   90.00
#
_symmetry.space_group_name_H-M   'P 1'
#
loop_
_entity.id
_entity.type
_entity.pdbx_description
1 polymer ?
#
loop_
_entity_poly.entity_id
_entity_poly.type
_entity_poly.pdbx_seq_one_letter_code
_entity_poly.pdbx_strand_id
1 'polypeptide(L)'
;MDATDIQIKKALVAFAIEKALIDMGGPVFEKVAKTLKDDYNCYVPDCYDHPDYLKRVLSDLYGNAHVTIINSIKNSLREFSQQESINRFISVLE
;
A
#
# COMPACT_ATOMS: atom_id res chain seq x y z
N MET A 1 17.02 -6.63 15.40
CA MET A 1 16.42 -5.86 14.29
C MET A 1 16.10 -4.50 14.86
N ASP A 2 16.78 -3.45 14.39
CA ASP A 2 16.70 -2.11 14.97
C ASP A 2 15.30 -1.53 14.69
N ALA A 3 14.60 -1.00 15.70
CA ALA A 3 13.24 -0.49 15.55
C ALA A 3 13.14 0.62 14.47
N THR A 4 14.25 1.30 14.21
CA THR A 4 14.43 2.30 13.17
C THR A 4 14.22 1.74 11.76
N ASP A 5 14.69 0.52 11.49
CA ASP A 5 14.63 -0.12 10.18
C ASP A 5 13.20 -0.48 9.77
N ILE A 6 12.40 -0.92 10.74
CA ILE A 6 10.97 -1.23 10.56
C ILE A 6 10.18 0.05 10.25
N GLN A 7 10.45 1.14 10.97
CA GLN A 7 9.76 2.41 10.71
C GLN A 7 10.10 3.00 9.34
N ILE A 8 11.36 2.88 8.89
CA ILE A 8 11.76 3.30 7.54
C ILE A 8 11.00 2.50 6.48
N LYS A 9 10.87 1.17 6.67
CA LYS A 9 10.10 0.31 5.75
C LYS A 9 8.61 0.65 5.71
N LYS A 10 7.99 0.90 6.88
CA LYS A 10 6.60 1.35 6.96
C LYS A 10 6.40 2.66 6.23
N ALA A 11 7.26 3.65 6.48
CA ALA A 11 7.19 4.95 5.81
C ALA A 11 7.37 4.82 4.29
N LEU A 12 8.28 3.95 3.85
CA LEU A 12 8.53 3.71 2.43
C LEU A 12 7.32 3.07 1.74
N VAL A 13 6.73 2.05 2.35
CA VAL A 13 5.52 1.41 1.82
C VAL A 13 4.35 2.38 1.83
N ALA A 14 4.17 3.15 2.91
CA ALA A 14 3.15 4.19 2.97
C ALA A 14 3.31 5.18 1.81
N PHE A 15 4.52 5.72 1.64
CA PHE A 15 4.84 6.65 0.58
C PHE A 15 4.57 6.08 -0.82
N ALA A 16 4.92 4.82 -1.07
CA ALA A 16 4.64 4.16 -2.34
C ALA A 16 3.13 4.02 -2.61
N ILE A 17 2.34 3.71 -1.59
CA ILE A 17 0.88 3.63 -1.68
C ILE A 17 0.29 5.02 -1.92
N GLU A 18 0.65 6.01 -1.11
CA GLU A 18 0.19 7.39 -1.23
C GLU A 18 0.50 7.94 -2.62
N LYS A 19 1.74 7.78 -3.09
CA LYS A 19 2.17 8.21 -4.41
C LYS A 19 1.36 7.55 -5.51
N ALA A 20 1.22 6.22 -5.49
CA ALA A 20 0.46 5.51 -6.51
C ALA A 20 -1.02 5.95 -6.57
N LEU A 21 -1.63 6.23 -5.41
CA LEU A 21 -3.01 6.70 -5.32
C LEU A 21 -3.13 8.16 -5.80
N ILE A 22 -2.21 9.03 -5.40
CA ILE A 22 -2.18 10.44 -5.79
C ILE A 22 -1.92 10.59 -7.30
N ASP A 23 -1.02 9.78 -7.87
CA ASP A 23 -0.74 9.75 -9.32
C ASP A 23 -1.98 9.35 -10.14
N MET A 24 -2.90 8.59 -9.56
CA MET A 24 -4.20 8.30 -10.16
C MET A 24 -5.23 9.40 -9.93
N GLY A 25 -5.08 10.14 -8.84
CA GLY A 25 -5.81 11.36 -8.54
C GLY A 25 -5.96 11.57 -7.03
N GLY A 26 -5.87 12.84 -6.59
CA GLY A 26 -6.15 13.24 -5.20
C GLY A 26 -7.40 12.58 -4.56
N PRO A 27 -8.57 12.55 -5.22
CA PRO A 27 -9.77 11.93 -4.64
C PRO A 27 -9.68 10.39 -4.51
N VAL A 28 -8.80 9.73 -5.27
CA VAL A 28 -8.55 8.28 -5.15
C VAL A 28 -7.88 8.00 -3.81
N PHE A 29 -6.84 8.77 -3.49
CA PHE A 29 -6.14 8.68 -2.21
C PHE A 29 -7.08 8.92 -1.03
N GLU A 30 -7.82 10.03 -1.05
CA GLU A 30 -8.75 10.37 0.04
C GLU A 30 -9.80 9.29 0.25
N LYS A 31 -10.32 8.71 -0.84
CA LYS A 31 -11.33 7.65 -0.76
C LYS A 31 -10.77 6.37 -0.16
N VAL A 32 -9.61 5.92 -0.60
CA VAL A 32 -8.95 4.72 -0.06
C VAL A 32 -8.57 4.92 1.40
N ALA A 33 -7.96 6.06 1.75
CA ALA A 33 -7.58 6.37 3.13
C ALA A 33 -8.81 6.43 4.05
N LYS A 34 -9.92 6.99 3.57
CA LYS A 34 -11.18 7.02 4.33
C LYS A 34 -11.75 5.62 4.50
N THR A 35 -11.82 4.79 3.46
CA THR A 35 -12.36 3.43 3.55
C THR A 35 -11.49 2.53 4.43
N LEU A 36 -10.15 2.62 4.35
CA LEU A 36 -9.25 1.88 5.26
C LEU A 36 -9.52 2.23 6.73
N LYS A 37 -9.77 3.51 7.02
CA LYS A 37 -10.10 3.97 8.36
C LYS A 37 -11.50 3.52 8.80
N ASP A 38 -12.49 3.54 7.92
CA ASP A 38 -13.88 3.19 8.25
C ASP A 38 -14.06 1.68 8.47
N ASP A 39 -13.55 0.85 7.57
CA ASP A 39 -13.70 -0.61 7.62
C ASP A 39 -12.75 -1.29 8.61
N TYR A 40 -11.50 -0.83 8.68
CA TYR A 40 -10.43 -1.53 9.40
C TYR A 40 -9.80 -0.70 10.54
N ASN A 41 -10.21 0.56 10.71
CA ASN A 41 -9.53 1.54 11.58
C ASN A 41 -8.00 1.57 11.35
N CYS A 42 -7.62 1.37 10.08
CA CYS A 42 -6.24 1.19 9.63
C CYS A 42 -5.81 2.42 8.84
N TYR A 43 -4.54 2.81 8.94
CA TYR A 43 -3.97 3.88 8.14
C TYR A 43 -3.04 3.31 7.06
N VAL A 44 -2.71 4.13 6.07
CA VAL A 44 -1.79 3.76 4.98
C VAL A 44 -0.46 3.19 5.48
N PRO A 45 0.23 3.74 6.50
CA PRO A 45 1.43 3.12 7.06
C PRO A 45 1.21 1.77 7.75
N ASP A 46 0.00 1.50 8.28
CA ASP A 46 -0.35 0.22 8.87
C ASP A 46 -0.60 -0.88 7.82
N CYS A 47 -0.82 -0.49 6.56
CA CYS A 47 -0.92 -1.44 5.45
C CYS A 47 0.37 -2.24 5.25
N TYR A 48 1.52 -1.77 5.75
CA TYR A 48 2.75 -2.56 5.77
C TYR A 48 2.59 -3.87 6.55
N ASP A 49 1.92 -3.85 7.70
CA ASP A 49 1.62 -5.04 8.49
C ASP A 49 0.39 -5.80 7.94
N HIS A 50 -0.55 -5.08 7.31
CA HIS A 50 -1.79 -5.63 6.78
C HIS A 50 -2.02 -5.31 5.29
N PRO A 51 -1.21 -5.86 4.37
CA PRO A 51 -1.39 -5.67 2.93
C PRO A 51 -2.76 -6.16 2.41
N ASP A 52 -3.34 -7.17 3.06
CA ASP A 52 -4.66 -7.71 2.72
C ASP A 52 -5.79 -6.67 2.81
N TYR A 53 -5.71 -5.74 3.78
CA TYR A 53 -6.72 -4.69 3.94
C TYR A 53 -6.69 -3.72 2.77
N LEU A 54 -5.48 -3.31 2.36
CA LEU A 54 -5.31 -2.48 1.18
C LEU A 54 -5.83 -3.19 -0.07
N LYS A 55 -5.45 -4.45 -0.29
CA LYS A 55 -5.93 -5.25 -1.44
C LYS A 55 -7.46 -5.31 -1.49
N ARG A 56 -8.10 -5.58 -0.35
CA ARG A 56 -9.57 -5.60 -0.24
C ARG A 56 -10.19 -4.24 -0.55
N VAL A 57 -9.72 -3.17 0.08
CA VAL A 57 -10.26 -1.81 -0.14
C VAL A 57 -10.11 -1.39 -1.59
N LEU A 58 -8.95 -1.64 -2.21
CA LEU A 58 -8.75 -1.32 -3.61
C LEU A 58 -9.66 -2.17 -4.52
N SER A 59 -9.80 -3.46 -4.25
CA SER A 59 -10.69 -4.35 -5.00
C SER A 59 -12.16 -3.97 -4.87
N ASP A 60 -12.60 -3.55 -3.68
CA ASP A 60 -13.98 -3.14 -3.41
C ASP A 60 -14.32 -1.81 -4.12
N LEU A 61 -13.41 -0.84 -4.02
CA LEU A 61 -13.61 0.49 -4.59
C LEU A 61 -13.45 0.54 -6.12
N TYR A 62 -12.51 -0.23 -6.66
CA TYR A 62 -12.08 -0.11 -8.07
C TYR A 62 -12.30 -1.37 -8.89
N GLY A 63 -12.80 -2.47 -8.31
CA GLY A 63 -12.98 -3.73 -9.02
C GLY A 63 -11.70 -4.12 -9.74
N ASN A 64 -11.77 -4.54 -11.01
CA ASN A 64 -10.58 -4.93 -11.79
C ASN A 64 -9.52 -3.82 -11.95
N ALA A 65 -9.87 -2.53 -11.81
CA ALA A 65 -8.90 -1.44 -11.93
C ALA A 65 -7.92 -1.39 -10.76
N HIS A 66 -8.20 -2.09 -9.65
CA HIS A 66 -7.28 -2.20 -8.51
C HIS A 66 -5.92 -2.79 -8.91
N VAL A 67 -5.88 -3.66 -9.93
CA VAL A 67 -4.65 -4.30 -10.41
C VAL A 67 -3.65 -3.27 -10.92
N THR A 68 -4.12 -2.20 -11.57
CA THR A 68 -3.27 -1.09 -12.04
C THR A 68 -2.66 -0.35 -10.86
N ILE A 69 -3.42 -0.18 -9.77
CA ILE A 69 -2.97 0.49 -8.55
C ILE A 69 -1.88 -0.34 -7.88
N ILE A 70 -2.14 -1.63 -7.70
CA ILE A 70 -1.18 -2.57 -7.14
C ILE A 70 0.10 -2.61 -7.98
N ASN A 71 0.00 -2.64 -9.31
CA ASN A 71 1.17 -2.59 -10.18
C ASN A 71 1.96 -1.29 -10.05
N SER A 72 1.30 -0.14 -9.87
CA SER A 72 1.97 1.14 -9.63
C SER A 72 2.74 1.12 -8.30
N ILE A 73 2.12 0.63 -7.23
CA ILE A 73 2.77 0.46 -5.92
C ILE A 73 3.97 -0.48 -6.02
N LYS A 74 3.81 -1.64 -6.68
CA LYS A 74 4.88 -2.61 -6.94
C LYS A 74 6.03 -1.99 -7.70
N ASN A 75 5.74 -1.21 -8.74
CA ASN A 75 6.77 -0.54 -9.52
C ASN A 75 7.55 0.47 -8.67
N SER A 76 6.87 1.21 -7.78
CA SER A 76 7.54 2.14 -6.86
C SER A 76 8.37 1.44 -5.77
N LEU A 77 8.00 0.22 -5.38
CA LEU A 77 8.74 -0.60 -4.42
C LEU A 77 9.75 -1.55 -5.08
N ARG A 78 9.83 -1.56 -6.41
CA ARG A 78 10.67 -2.49 -7.18
C ARG A 78 12.14 -2.31 -6.86
N GLU A 79 12.59 -1.06 -6.71
CA GLU A 79 13.96 -0.72 -6.33
C GLU A 79 14.34 -1.26 -4.93
N PHE A 80 13.34 -1.47 -4.06
CA PHE A 80 13.51 -2.00 -2.72
C PHE A 80 13.13 -3.49 -2.59
N SER A 81 12.80 -4.16 -3.69
CA SER A 81 12.39 -5.58 -3.68
C SER A 81 13.50 -6.54 -3.28
N GLN A 82 14.76 -6.08 -3.21
CA GLN A 82 15.85 -6.83 -2.61
C GLN A 82 15.69 -7.02 -1.09
N GLN A 83 14.87 -6.19 -0.44
CA GLN A 83 14.54 -6.35 0.97
C GLN A 83 13.44 -7.40 1.12
N GLU A 84 13.75 -8.49 1.84
CA GLU A 84 12.83 -9.62 2.05
C GLU A 84 11.45 -9.16 2.58
N SER A 85 11.42 -8.19 3.49
CA SER A 85 10.18 -7.67 4.07
C SER A 85 9.29 -6.97 3.03
N ILE A 86 9.88 -6.22 2.10
CA ILE A 86 9.14 -5.54 1.03
C ILE A 86 8.72 -6.52 -0.04
N ASN A 87 9.58 -7.49 -0.37
CA ASN A 87 9.21 -8.55 -1.29
C ASN A 87 8.02 -9.37 -0.77
N ARG A 88 7.98 -9.64 0.54
CA ARG A 88 6.84 -10.30 1.19
C ARG A 88 5.57 -9.47 1.09
N PHE A 89 5.64 -8.16 1.35
CA PHE A 89 4.52 -7.24 1.18
C PHE A 89 3.98 -7.26 -0.27
N ILE A 90 4.88 -7.16 -1.25
CA ILE A 90 4.54 -7.22 -2.68
C ILE A 90 3.88 -8.56 -3.04
N SER A 91 4.37 -9.66 -2.49
CA SER A 91 3.83 -11.00 -2.74
C SER A 91 2.43 -11.23 -2.18
N VAL A 92 2.02 -10.51 -1.12
CA VAL A 92 0.65 -10.61 -0.57
C VAL A 92 -0.34 -9.77 -1.39
N LEU A 93 0.14 -8.68 -1.99
CA LEU A 93 -0.68 -7.85 -2.86
C LEU A 93 -1.00 -8.52 -4.20
N GLU A 94 -0.15 -9.44 -4.67
CA GLU A 94 -0.39 -10.29 -5.86
C GLU A 94 -1.57 -11.25 -5.63
#